data_AF-A0AA44F5X5-F1
#
_entry.id   AF-A0AA44F5X5-F1
#
_cell.length_a   1.000
_cell.length_b   1.000
_cell.length_c   1.000
_cell.angle_alpha   90.00
_cell.angle_beta   90.00
_cell.angle_gamma   90.00
#
_symmetry.space_group_name_H-M   'P 1'
#
loop_
_entity.id
_entity.type
_entity.pdbx_description
1 polymer ?
#
loop_
_entity_poly.entity_id
_entity_poly.type
_entity_poly.pdbx_seq_one_letter_code
_entity_poly.pdbx_strand_id
1 'polypeptide(L)'
;MLRIMGRISLQKALYGAILLPLFGMSCLGGMKIWESYGAYENARQVTLVQQVANASGELAQALPAEMFALPANAEDARARTDKAFAELFESFDTFTAEAGSDPIFDENYKFINDNKERWYNFRRLMIANHDRLDDALFAEGSKLVPLPTAAIDIVRHAGTYAQDHHIAGLLRGYYALMQISEASTMEMVNGTAFLAKGNLTALQRAFVVNAKVNFANFQNTALEQLPEVVIRPYKNFLGSEEQKFVNTVRATLYAHSEPGKADSEALARWNSVTGERHRTLEKAFLEARQFLKGAALENLAAARLSLTLFSAITLGLVVLTALMSIMVVTNITQALRRIKNRMSGLAEGDTLATVPDMLRIDEVGEMARAVEQFRLNAIERRALEQDAETLKMKSETERAEVQATAERDAAGKLRVFFGIGTPCAAYRGAGCSA
;
A
#
# COMPACT_ATOMS: atom_id res chain seq x y z
N MET A 1 26.48 -25.07 18.15
CA MET A 1 25.30 -25.29 17.27
C MET A 1 25.08 -26.76 16.92
N LEU A 2 26.07 -27.50 16.38
CA LEU A 2 25.93 -28.91 15.97
C LEU A 2 25.42 -29.89 17.04
N ARG A 3 25.77 -29.70 18.32
CA ARG A 3 25.28 -30.56 19.44
C ARG A 3 23.80 -30.37 19.81
N ILE A 4 23.17 -29.25 19.43
CA ILE A 4 21.76 -28.97 19.74
C ILE A 4 20.85 -29.57 18.65
N MET A 5 21.29 -29.58 17.39
CA MET A 5 20.50 -30.11 16.26
C MET A 5 20.29 -31.63 16.35
N GLY A 6 21.21 -32.40 16.95
CA GLY A 6 21.09 -33.86 17.07
C GLY A 6 19.98 -34.35 18.00
N ARG A 7 19.37 -33.48 18.83
CA ARG A 7 18.24 -33.83 19.71
C ARG A 7 16.86 -33.51 19.12
N ILE A 8 16.82 -32.91 17.93
CA ILE A 8 15.58 -32.51 17.28
C ILE A 8 15.17 -33.61 16.30
N SER A 9 13.97 -34.17 16.46
CA SER A 9 13.44 -35.15 15.50
C SER A 9 13.42 -34.52 14.09
N LEU A 10 13.81 -35.28 13.07
CA LEU A 10 13.85 -34.83 11.67
C LEU A 10 12.60 -34.06 11.24
N GLN A 11 11.43 -34.49 11.72
CA GLN A 11 10.14 -33.85 11.46
C GLN A 11 10.08 -32.40 11.97
N LYS A 12 10.59 -32.13 13.17
CA LYS A 12 10.68 -30.77 13.75
C LYS A 12 11.73 -29.90 13.03
N ALA A 13 12.82 -30.51 12.55
CA ALA A 13 13.83 -29.80 11.76
C ALA A 13 13.29 -29.38 10.38
N LEU A 14 12.53 -30.27 9.72
CA LEU A 14 11.84 -29.99 8.46
C LEU A 14 10.81 -28.85 8.60
N TYR A 15 9.98 -28.87 9.65
CA TYR A 15 9.06 -27.76 9.92
C TYR A 15 9.79 -26.45 10.23
N GLY A 16 10.90 -26.49 10.98
CA GLY A 16 11.71 -25.30 11.26
C GLY A 16 12.31 -24.67 10.00
N ALA A 17 12.75 -25.49 9.03
CA ALA A 17 13.29 -25.02 7.75
C ALA A 17 12.26 -24.29 6.88
N ILE A 18 10.97 -24.45 7.16
CA ILE A 18 9.84 -23.83 6.43
C ILE A 18 9.32 -22.60 7.14
N LEU A 19 9.19 -22.70 8.47
CA LEU A 19 8.73 -21.59 9.28
C LEU A 19 9.65 -20.38 9.16
N LEU A 20 10.96 -20.59 9.01
CA LEU A 20 11.93 -19.51 8.86
C LEU A 20 11.72 -18.66 7.58
N PRO A 21 11.70 -19.23 6.35
CA PRO A 21 11.45 -18.44 5.13
C PRO A 21 10.02 -17.89 5.06
N LEU A 22 9.01 -18.63 5.52
CA LEU A 22 7.64 -18.12 5.60
C LEU A 22 7.53 -16.91 6.54
N PHE A 23 8.18 -16.98 7.69
CA PHE A 23 8.25 -15.87 8.64
C PHE A 23 8.97 -14.67 8.02
N GLY A 24 10.12 -14.88 7.39
CA GLY A 24 10.87 -13.83 6.69
C GLY A 24 10.04 -13.13 5.61
N MET A 25 9.35 -13.88 4.76
CA MET A 25 8.45 -13.32 3.74
C MET A 25 7.26 -12.58 4.35
N SER A 26 6.67 -13.13 5.41
CA SER A 26 5.54 -12.48 6.10
C SER A 26 5.95 -11.16 6.74
N CYS A 27 7.14 -11.09 7.34
CA CYS A 27 7.69 -9.86 7.92
C CYS A 27 7.95 -8.80 6.84
N LEU A 28 8.67 -9.16 5.77
CA LEU A 28 8.98 -8.21 4.68
C LEU A 28 7.71 -7.74 3.95
N GLY A 29 6.79 -8.65 3.67
CA GLY A 29 5.50 -8.33 3.07
C GLY A 29 4.65 -7.45 3.98
N GLY A 30 4.62 -7.75 5.28
CA GLY A 30 3.97 -6.94 6.30
C GLY A 30 4.53 -5.51 6.36
N MET A 31 5.85 -5.35 6.33
CA MET A 31 6.51 -4.03 6.26
C MET A 31 6.10 -3.25 5.01
N LYS A 32 6.04 -3.90 3.84
CA LYS A 32 5.61 -3.23 2.60
C LYS A 32 4.13 -2.86 2.57
N ILE A 33 3.27 -3.70 3.12
CA ILE A 33 1.85 -3.37 3.30
C ILE A 33 1.71 -2.18 4.26
N TRP A 34 2.49 -2.16 5.35
CA TRP A 34 2.46 -1.07 6.32
C TRP A 34 2.90 0.28 5.71
N GLU A 35 4.01 0.29 4.98
CA GLU A 35 4.46 1.48 4.22
C GLU A 35 3.40 1.96 3.22
N SER A 36 2.81 1.03 2.48
CA SER A 36 1.78 1.34 1.47
C SER A 36 0.48 1.85 2.12
N TYR A 37 0.13 1.31 3.28
CA TYR A 37 -1.01 1.76 4.06
C TYR A 37 -0.79 3.18 4.58
N GLY A 38 0.40 3.49 5.09
CA GLY A 38 0.78 4.84 5.49
C GLY A 38 0.69 5.85 4.34
N ALA A 39 1.17 5.47 3.16
CA ALA A 39 1.06 6.30 1.95
C ALA A 39 -0.40 6.52 1.52
N TYR A 40 -1.22 5.47 1.57
CA TYR A 40 -2.66 5.56 1.29
C TYR A 40 -3.37 6.50 2.28
N GLU A 41 -3.09 6.36 3.57
CA GLU A 41 -3.71 7.21 4.59
C GLU A 41 -3.30 8.68 4.45
N ASN A 42 -2.02 8.94 4.17
CA ASN A 42 -1.57 10.31 3.89
C ASN A 42 -2.25 10.87 2.64
N ALA A 43 -2.33 10.12 1.54
CA ALA A 43 -3.00 10.56 0.32
C ALA A 43 -4.51 10.83 0.54
N ARG A 44 -5.15 10.03 1.39
CA ARG A 44 -6.56 10.23 1.79
C ARG A 44 -6.72 11.53 2.59
N GLN A 45 -5.88 11.75 3.60
CA GLN A 45 -5.89 13.00 4.37
C GLN A 45 -5.64 14.22 3.49
N VAL A 46 -4.65 14.16 2.60
CA VAL A 46 -4.35 15.23 1.63
C VAL A 46 -5.56 15.53 0.74
N THR A 47 -6.32 14.51 0.32
CA THR A 47 -7.53 14.69 -0.48
C THR A 47 -8.62 15.44 0.29
N LEU A 48 -8.85 15.10 1.55
CA LEU A 48 -9.82 15.81 2.40
C LEU A 48 -9.41 17.27 2.63
N VAL A 49 -8.14 17.49 2.96
CA VAL A 49 -7.57 18.83 3.15
C VAL A 49 -7.65 19.66 1.88
N GLN A 50 -7.38 19.05 0.73
CA GLN A 50 -7.50 19.69 -0.58
C GLN A 50 -8.93 20.14 -0.87
N GLN A 51 -9.96 19.36 -0.48
CA GLN A 51 -11.36 19.75 -0.65
C GLN A 51 -11.72 20.97 0.19
N VAL A 52 -11.33 20.97 1.47
CA VAL A 52 -11.51 22.11 2.38
C VAL A 52 -10.78 23.35 1.85
N ALA A 53 -9.54 23.20 1.38
CA ALA A 53 -8.77 24.29 0.78
C ALA A 53 -9.43 24.83 -0.49
N ASN A 54 -9.92 23.96 -1.39
CA ASN A 54 -10.61 24.40 -2.59
C ASN A 54 -11.91 25.16 -2.29
N ALA A 55 -12.68 24.73 -1.28
CA ALA A 55 -13.91 25.40 -0.88
C ALA A 55 -13.62 26.73 -0.19
N SER A 56 -12.63 26.76 0.71
CA SER A 56 -12.15 27.99 1.37
C SER A 56 -11.63 29.00 0.35
N GLY A 57 -10.85 28.55 -0.63
CA GLY A 57 -10.34 29.40 -1.70
C GLY A 57 -11.46 30.03 -2.53
N GLU A 58 -12.53 29.28 -2.81
CA GLU A 58 -13.71 29.82 -3.50
C GLU A 58 -14.43 30.87 -2.66
N LEU A 59 -14.64 30.61 -1.38
CA LEU A 59 -15.27 31.57 -0.48
C LEU A 59 -14.46 32.87 -0.40
N ALA A 60 -13.14 32.75 -0.27
CA ALA A 60 -12.24 33.90 -0.22
C ALA A 60 -12.35 34.80 -1.46
N GLN A 61 -12.63 34.23 -2.64
CA GLN A 61 -12.79 35.02 -3.87
C GLN A 61 -14.24 35.44 -4.12
N ALA A 62 -15.23 34.64 -3.70
CA ALA A 62 -16.65 34.94 -3.87
C ALA A 62 -17.11 36.14 -3.02
N LEU A 63 -16.63 36.25 -1.78
CA LEU A 63 -16.99 37.35 -0.88
C LEU A 63 -16.65 38.74 -1.46
N PRO A 64 -15.39 39.05 -1.83
CA PRO A 64 -15.08 40.34 -2.45
C PRO A 64 -15.79 40.50 -3.80
N ALA A 65 -15.96 39.43 -4.59
CA ALA A 65 -16.70 39.50 -5.85
C ALA A 65 -18.17 39.92 -5.66
N GLU A 66 -18.85 39.42 -4.62
CA GLU A 66 -20.21 39.85 -4.27
C GLU A 66 -20.24 41.30 -3.77
N MET A 67 -19.30 41.69 -2.90
CA MET A 67 -19.26 43.06 -2.38
C MET A 67 -19.12 44.11 -3.49
N PHE A 68 -18.34 43.81 -4.53
CA PHE A 68 -18.07 44.71 -5.64
C PHE A 68 -18.91 44.42 -6.90
N ALA A 69 -19.89 43.51 -6.82
CA ALA A 69 -20.74 43.16 -7.95
C ALA A 69 -21.56 44.37 -8.42
N LEU A 70 -21.63 44.57 -9.74
CA LEU A 70 -22.58 45.52 -10.33
C LEU A 70 -24.01 44.99 -10.16
N PRO A 71 -25.04 45.87 -10.11
CA PRO A 71 -26.43 45.44 -9.93
C PRO A 71 -26.89 44.35 -10.91
N ALA A 72 -26.42 44.39 -12.17
CA ALA A 72 -26.75 43.40 -13.18
C ALA A 72 -26.23 41.98 -12.89
N ASN A 73 -25.19 41.86 -12.06
CA ASN A 73 -24.52 40.59 -11.73
C ASN A 73 -24.67 40.22 -10.25
N ALA A 74 -25.40 41.02 -9.46
CA ALA A 74 -25.47 40.88 -8.01
C ALA A 74 -26.14 39.57 -7.59
N GLU A 75 -27.16 39.11 -8.32
CA GLU A 75 -27.85 37.85 -8.05
C GLU A 75 -26.91 36.65 -8.23
N ASP A 76 -26.20 36.59 -9.36
CA ASP A 76 -25.23 35.51 -9.64
C ASP A 76 -24.08 35.50 -8.62
N ALA A 77 -23.59 36.68 -8.23
CA ALA A 77 -22.53 36.79 -7.23
C ALA A 77 -22.98 36.29 -5.85
N ARG A 78 -24.22 36.58 -5.45
CA ARG A 78 -24.81 36.03 -4.20
C ARG A 78 -24.95 34.53 -4.24
N ALA A 79 -25.46 33.99 -5.35
CA ALA A 79 -25.61 32.55 -5.53
C ALA A 79 -24.24 31.83 -5.45
N ARG A 80 -23.20 32.45 -6.04
CA ARG A 80 -21.81 31.97 -5.94
C ARG A 80 -21.31 31.96 -4.49
N THR A 81 -21.53 33.03 -3.73
CA THR A 81 -21.14 33.10 -2.31
C THR A 81 -21.88 32.10 -1.44
N ASP A 82 -23.19 31.94 -1.63
CA ASP A 82 -24.01 31.00 -0.85
C ASP A 82 -23.56 29.57 -1.07
N LYS A 83 -23.27 29.24 -2.33
CA LYS A 83 -22.67 27.95 -2.70
C LYS A 83 -21.29 27.77 -2.07
N ALA A 84 -20.44 28.80 -2.08
CA ALA A 84 -19.11 28.73 -1.49
C ALA A 84 -19.13 28.51 0.03
N PHE A 85 -20.06 29.16 0.75
CA PHE A 85 -20.30 28.87 2.17
C PHE A 85 -20.74 27.42 2.37
N ALA A 86 -21.72 26.93 1.60
CA ALA A 86 -22.21 25.56 1.71
C ALA A 86 -21.11 24.53 1.44
N GLU A 87 -20.33 24.69 0.36
CA GLU A 87 -19.20 23.82 0.03
C GLU A 87 -18.13 23.82 1.13
N LEU A 88 -17.84 24.96 1.74
CA LEU A 88 -16.89 25.05 2.86
C LEU A 88 -17.40 24.27 4.06
N PHE A 89 -18.66 24.48 4.46
CA PHE A 89 -19.23 23.80 5.62
C PHE A 89 -19.29 22.28 5.41
N GLU A 90 -19.75 21.82 4.25
CA GLU A 90 -19.82 20.39 3.92
C GLU A 90 -18.44 19.73 3.87
N SER A 91 -17.46 20.36 3.21
CA SER A 91 -16.11 19.82 3.12
C SER A 91 -15.41 19.77 4.48
N PHE A 92 -15.65 20.76 5.35
CA PHE A 92 -15.09 20.79 6.70
C PHE A 92 -15.72 19.73 7.61
N ASP A 93 -17.04 19.55 7.55
CA ASP A 93 -17.73 18.50 8.30
C ASP A 93 -17.22 17.11 7.87
N THR A 94 -16.95 16.92 6.57
CA THR A 94 -16.34 15.69 6.05
C THR A 94 -14.91 15.51 6.55
N PHE A 95 -14.08 16.57 6.51
CA PHE A 95 -12.72 16.53 7.04
C PHE A 95 -12.68 16.19 8.52
N THR A 96 -13.54 16.81 9.34
CA THR A 96 -13.57 16.55 10.78
C THR A 96 -14.05 15.15 11.13
N ALA A 97 -15.01 14.61 10.39
CA ALA A 97 -15.49 13.24 10.56
C ALA A 97 -14.42 12.19 10.20
N GLU A 98 -13.58 12.45 9.21
CA GLU A 98 -12.65 11.45 8.65
C GLU A 98 -11.18 11.60 9.08
N ALA A 99 -10.69 12.83 9.19
CA ALA A 99 -9.28 13.15 9.44
C ALA A 99 -9.01 13.70 10.85
N GLY A 100 -10.06 14.09 11.58
CA GLY A 100 -9.96 14.66 12.93
C GLY A 100 -9.92 16.18 12.93
N SER A 101 -9.24 16.78 13.91
CA SER A 101 -9.20 18.24 14.13
C SER A 101 -7.85 18.84 13.73
N ASP A 102 -7.87 20.06 13.21
CA ASP A 102 -6.67 20.88 13.03
C ASP A 102 -6.90 22.26 13.65
N PRO A 103 -6.07 22.71 14.61
CA PRO A 103 -6.34 23.95 15.34
C PRO A 103 -6.48 25.20 14.45
N ILE A 104 -5.71 25.29 13.36
CA ILE A 104 -5.76 26.43 12.44
C ILE A 104 -7.04 26.36 11.60
N PHE A 105 -7.41 25.17 11.14
CA PHE A 105 -8.66 24.96 10.42
C PHE A 105 -9.87 25.25 11.31
N ASP A 106 -9.87 24.71 12.53
CA ASP A 106 -10.95 24.87 13.51
C ASP A 106 -11.17 26.33 13.89
N GLU A 107 -10.09 27.08 14.17
CA GLU A 107 -10.16 28.50 14.52
C GLU A 107 -10.76 29.33 13.37
N ASN A 108 -10.24 29.15 12.16
CA ASN A 108 -10.68 29.92 10.99
C ASN A 108 -12.10 29.53 10.56
N TYR A 109 -12.43 28.24 10.58
CA TYR A 109 -13.78 27.75 10.31
C TYR A 109 -14.79 28.33 11.30
N LYS A 110 -14.49 28.29 12.59
CA LYS A 110 -15.34 28.86 13.63
C LYS A 110 -15.54 30.35 13.41
N PHE A 111 -14.47 31.09 13.10
CA PHE A 111 -14.56 32.51 12.79
C PHE A 111 -15.50 32.78 11.60
N ILE A 112 -15.38 32.01 10.52
CA ILE A 112 -16.24 32.12 9.34
C ILE A 112 -17.70 31.83 9.70
N ASN A 113 -17.95 30.72 10.40
CA ASN A 113 -19.31 30.31 10.77
C ASN A 113 -19.98 31.34 11.70
N ASP A 114 -19.27 31.85 12.71
CA ASP A 114 -19.80 32.82 13.67
C ASP A 114 -20.11 34.18 13.02
N ASN A 115 -19.43 34.51 11.92
CA ASN A 115 -19.56 35.80 11.25
C ASN A 115 -20.36 35.76 9.94
N LYS A 116 -20.80 34.58 9.45
CA LYS A 116 -21.57 34.45 8.21
C LYS A 116 -22.85 35.30 8.19
N GLU A 117 -23.54 35.40 9.32
CA GLU A 117 -24.75 36.22 9.44
C GLU A 117 -24.47 37.71 9.28
N ARG A 118 -23.27 38.17 9.62
CA ARG A 118 -22.86 39.55 9.38
C ARG A 118 -22.73 39.84 7.88
N TRP A 119 -22.28 38.86 7.09
CA TRP A 119 -22.29 38.95 5.63
C TRP A 119 -23.72 39.06 5.08
N TYR A 120 -24.63 38.21 5.53
CA TYR A 120 -26.03 38.28 5.09
C TYR A 120 -26.72 39.58 5.54
N ASN A 121 -26.38 40.12 6.70
CA ASN A 121 -26.81 41.46 7.11
C ASN A 121 -26.31 42.54 6.14
N PHE A 122 -25.01 42.52 5.80
CA PHE A 122 -24.45 43.45 4.82
C PHE A 122 -25.13 43.32 3.45
N ARG A 123 -25.37 42.09 2.98
CA ARG A 123 -26.12 41.82 1.74
C ARG A 123 -27.51 42.47 1.77
N ARG A 124 -28.24 42.39 2.89
CA ARG A 124 -29.56 43.06 3.01
C ARG A 124 -29.45 44.58 2.87
N LEU A 125 -28.39 45.18 3.40
CA LEU A 125 -28.13 46.62 3.24
C LEU A 125 -27.82 46.96 1.77
N MET A 126 -27.03 46.13 1.08
CA MET A 126 -26.76 46.29 -0.35
C MET A 126 -28.05 46.21 -1.19
N ILE A 127 -28.92 45.22 -0.92
CA ILE A 127 -30.22 45.07 -1.59
C ILE A 127 -31.09 46.31 -1.36
N ALA A 128 -31.15 46.80 -0.12
CA ALA A 128 -31.90 48.01 0.22
C ALA A 128 -31.37 49.25 -0.52
N ASN A 129 -30.08 49.27 -0.87
CA ASN A 129 -29.44 50.31 -1.66
C ASN A 129 -29.37 50.00 -3.17
N HIS A 130 -30.25 49.13 -3.67
CA HIS A 130 -30.32 48.75 -5.10
C HIS A 130 -28.99 48.23 -5.66
N ASP A 131 -28.24 47.50 -4.84
CA ASP A 131 -26.97 46.86 -5.19
C ASP A 131 -25.88 47.86 -5.61
N ARG A 132 -25.96 49.09 -5.07
CA ARG A 132 -24.95 50.14 -5.26
C ARG A 132 -24.10 50.26 -4.00
N LEU A 133 -22.79 50.15 -4.17
CA LEU A 133 -21.81 50.33 -3.09
C LEU A 133 -21.46 51.82 -2.95
N ASP A 134 -22.00 52.47 -1.93
CA ASP A 134 -21.61 53.82 -1.53
C ASP A 134 -20.55 53.81 -0.41
N ASP A 135 -20.10 54.99 0.02
CA ASP A 135 -19.03 55.11 1.03
C ASP A 135 -19.43 54.51 2.39
N ALA A 136 -20.70 54.60 2.78
CA ALA A 136 -21.19 54.08 4.05
C ALA A 136 -21.24 52.54 4.02
N LEU A 137 -21.76 51.96 2.94
CA LEU A 137 -21.77 50.51 2.74
C LEU A 137 -20.36 49.96 2.53
N PHE A 138 -19.47 50.68 1.84
CA PHE A 138 -18.07 50.30 1.75
C PHE A 138 -17.42 50.22 3.14
N ALA A 139 -17.69 51.20 4.01
CA ALA A 139 -17.21 51.17 5.39
C ALA A 139 -17.76 49.96 6.17
N GLU A 140 -19.05 49.62 6.02
CA GLU A 140 -19.62 48.41 6.64
C GLU A 140 -19.02 47.11 6.09
N GLY A 141 -18.93 46.97 4.77
CA GLY A 141 -18.36 45.80 4.11
C GLY A 141 -16.87 45.61 4.45
N SER A 142 -16.12 46.70 4.62
CA SER A 142 -14.70 46.64 4.99
C SER A 142 -14.44 45.98 6.35
N LYS A 143 -15.40 46.05 7.28
CA LYS A 143 -15.33 45.34 8.57
C LYS A 143 -15.40 43.83 8.42
N LEU A 144 -15.84 43.34 7.26
CA LEU A 144 -16.02 41.92 6.95
C LEU A 144 -14.84 41.32 6.18
N VAL A 145 -13.83 42.13 5.81
CA VAL A 145 -12.58 41.66 5.17
C VAL A 145 -11.88 40.52 5.92
N PRO A 146 -11.96 40.39 7.27
CA PRO A 146 -11.41 39.22 7.95
C PRO A 146 -12.02 37.87 7.54
N LEU A 147 -13.25 37.83 6.99
CA LEU A 147 -13.88 36.59 6.52
C LEU A 147 -13.11 35.91 5.37
N PRO A 148 -12.86 36.57 4.22
CA PRO A 148 -12.04 35.97 3.17
C PRO A 148 -10.61 35.70 3.64
N THR A 149 -10.04 36.51 4.55
CA THR A 149 -8.71 36.24 5.13
C THR A 149 -8.68 34.93 5.91
N ALA A 150 -9.68 34.64 6.74
CA ALA A 150 -9.76 33.38 7.46
C ALA A 150 -9.83 32.18 6.49
N ALA A 151 -10.57 32.32 5.39
CA ALA A 151 -10.64 31.29 4.36
C ALA A 151 -9.30 31.11 3.62
N ILE A 152 -8.57 32.20 3.35
CA ILE A 152 -7.20 32.17 2.81
C ILE A 152 -6.22 31.45 3.74
N ASP A 153 -6.35 31.66 5.05
CA ASP A 153 -5.47 31.02 6.03
C ASP A 153 -5.62 29.49 6.07
N ILE A 154 -6.84 28.98 5.85
CA ILE A 154 -7.08 27.55 5.65
C ILE A 154 -6.34 27.05 4.40
N VAL A 155 -6.42 27.76 3.27
CA VAL A 155 -5.69 27.39 2.04
C VAL A 155 -4.18 27.39 2.24
N ARG A 156 -3.64 28.41 2.91
CA ARG A 156 -2.21 28.52 3.23
C ARG A 156 -1.75 27.34 4.06
N HIS A 157 -2.50 26.98 5.10
CA HIS A 157 -2.15 25.92 6.03
C HIS A 157 -2.31 24.52 5.43
N ALA A 158 -3.26 24.33 4.51
CA ALA A 158 -3.46 23.08 3.78
C ALA A 158 -2.18 22.54 3.12
N GLY A 159 -1.29 23.43 2.66
CA GLY A 159 -0.01 23.05 2.06
C GLY A 159 0.93 22.28 3.00
N THR A 160 0.68 22.28 4.31
CA THR A 160 1.50 21.58 5.31
C THR A 160 1.15 20.08 5.45
N TYR A 161 -0.02 19.66 4.97
CA TYR A 161 -0.48 18.27 5.04
C TYR A 161 0.11 17.37 3.95
N ALA A 162 0.47 17.96 2.81
CA ALA A 162 1.02 17.24 1.69
C ALA A 162 2.50 16.90 1.93
N GLN A 163 2.79 15.61 2.16
CA GLN A 163 4.16 15.10 2.13
C GLN A 163 4.70 15.04 0.70
N ASP A 164 3.80 14.84 -0.26
CA ASP A 164 4.13 14.90 -1.67
C ASP A 164 4.55 16.34 -2.06
N HIS A 165 5.79 16.49 -2.52
CA HIS A 165 6.36 17.77 -2.88
C HIS A 165 5.60 18.47 -4.02
N HIS A 166 5.01 17.71 -4.94
CA HIS A 166 4.24 18.26 -6.04
C HIS A 166 2.92 18.85 -5.54
N ILE A 167 2.13 18.11 -4.75
CA ILE A 167 0.86 18.61 -4.20
C ILE A 167 1.09 19.78 -3.24
N ALA A 168 2.11 19.69 -2.38
CA ALA A 168 2.49 20.79 -1.49
C ALA A 168 2.91 22.05 -2.26
N GLY A 169 3.58 21.88 -3.40
CA GLY A 169 3.91 22.95 -4.33
C GLY A 169 2.66 23.58 -4.94
N LEU A 170 1.76 22.77 -5.48
CA LEU A 170 0.50 23.23 -6.08
C LEU A 170 -0.36 24.04 -5.09
N LEU A 171 -0.48 23.59 -3.83
CA LEU A 171 -1.24 24.32 -2.80
C LEU A 171 -0.60 25.68 -2.48
N ARG A 172 0.74 25.74 -2.41
CA ARG A 172 1.48 27.00 -2.25
C ARG A 172 1.30 27.92 -3.45
N GLY A 173 1.35 27.37 -4.66
CA GLY A 173 1.08 28.10 -5.91
C GLY A 173 -0.34 28.64 -5.98
N TYR A 174 -1.32 27.87 -5.53
CA TYR A 174 -2.73 28.26 -5.47
C TYR A 174 -2.96 29.38 -4.47
N TYR A 175 -2.40 29.28 -3.26
CA TYR A 175 -2.38 30.38 -2.29
C TYR A 175 -1.75 31.64 -2.89
N ALA A 176 -0.58 31.52 -3.52
CA ALA A 176 0.09 32.64 -4.16
C ALA A 176 -0.76 33.27 -5.29
N LEU A 177 -1.48 32.45 -6.06
CA LEU A 177 -2.39 32.89 -7.10
C LEU A 177 -3.56 33.73 -6.54
N MET A 178 -4.08 33.37 -5.37
CA MET A 178 -5.09 34.17 -4.67
C MET A 178 -4.53 35.54 -4.28
N GLN A 179 -3.32 35.58 -3.72
CA GLN A 179 -2.69 36.84 -3.31
C GLN A 179 -2.44 37.79 -4.49
N ILE A 180 -2.03 37.26 -5.66
CA ILE A 180 -1.88 38.09 -6.87
C ILE A 180 -3.22 38.49 -7.50
N SER A 181 -4.27 37.67 -7.36
CA SER A 181 -5.63 38.02 -7.78
C SER A 181 -6.14 39.23 -6.99
N GLU A 182 -5.99 39.21 -5.66
CA GLU A 182 -6.34 40.34 -4.80
C GLU A 182 -5.51 41.58 -5.13
N ALA A 183 -4.20 41.43 -5.28
CA ALA A 183 -3.30 42.52 -5.67
C ALA A 183 -3.72 43.14 -7.01
N SER A 184 -4.11 42.30 -7.98
CA SER A 184 -4.58 42.75 -9.29
C SER A 184 -5.85 43.58 -9.19
N THR A 185 -6.79 43.17 -8.34
CA THR A 185 -8.05 43.90 -8.10
C THR A 185 -7.80 45.22 -7.38
N MET A 186 -7.00 45.22 -6.31
CA MET A 186 -6.61 46.44 -5.61
C MET A 186 -5.94 47.43 -6.55
N GLU A 187 -5.00 46.96 -7.38
CA GLU A 187 -4.32 47.79 -8.36
C GLU A 187 -5.31 48.34 -9.39
N MET A 188 -6.14 47.49 -10.00
CA MET A 188 -7.15 47.89 -11.00
C MET A 188 -8.04 49.03 -10.50
N VAL A 189 -8.66 48.85 -9.33
CA VAL A 189 -9.60 49.84 -8.76
C VAL A 189 -8.90 51.15 -8.42
N ASN A 190 -7.74 51.08 -7.76
CA ASN A 190 -7.04 52.30 -7.34
C ASN A 190 -6.32 53.02 -8.49
N GLY A 191 -5.83 52.29 -9.49
CA GLY A 191 -5.31 52.89 -10.73
C GLY A 191 -6.40 53.63 -11.51
N THR A 192 -7.62 53.09 -11.52
CA THR A 192 -8.80 53.77 -12.10
C THR A 192 -9.05 55.11 -11.40
N ALA A 193 -9.06 55.10 -10.06
CA ALA A 193 -9.25 56.32 -9.27
C ALA A 193 -8.12 57.33 -9.48
N PHE A 194 -6.87 56.86 -9.53
CA PHE A 194 -5.68 57.70 -9.75
C PHE A 194 -5.70 58.36 -11.12
N LEU A 195 -5.98 57.62 -12.20
CA LEU A 195 -6.03 58.17 -13.55
C LEU A 195 -7.25 59.09 -13.76
N ALA A 196 -8.34 58.89 -13.01
CA ALA A 196 -9.51 59.76 -13.09
C ALA A 196 -9.31 61.11 -12.37
N LYS A 197 -8.61 61.14 -11.22
CA LYS A 197 -8.54 62.32 -10.34
C LYS A 197 -7.12 62.90 -10.17
N GLY A 198 -6.08 62.17 -10.56
CA GLY A 198 -4.68 62.53 -10.32
C GLY A 198 -4.20 62.34 -8.88
N ASN A 199 -5.08 61.96 -7.94
CA ASN A 199 -4.72 61.76 -6.55
C ASN A 199 -5.41 60.53 -5.96
N LEU A 200 -4.82 60.04 -4.86
CA LEU A 200 -5.35 58.95 -4.04
C LEU A 200 -5.50 59.44 -2.60
N THR A 201 -6.48 58.90 -1.88
CA THR A 201 -6.54 59.05 -0.42
C THR A 201 -5.40 58.27 0.25
N ALA A 202 -5.15 58.51 1.54
CA ALA A 202 -4.15 57.75 2.29
C ALA A 202 -4.47 56.24 2.30
N LEU A 203 -5.75 55.89 2.43
CA LEU A 203 -6.22 54.51 2.40
C LEU A 203 -5.98 53.86 1.02
N GLN A 204 -6.33 54.55 -0.07
CA GLN A 204 -6.09 54.05 -1.43
C GLN A 204 -4.60 53.86 -1.70
N ARG A 205 -3.75 54.77 -1.21
CA ARG A 205 -2.28 54.58 -1.27
C ARG A 205 -1.84 53.33 -0.51
N ALA A 206 -2.39 53.06 0.67
CA ALA A 206 -2.06 51.85 1.42
C ALA A 206 -2.41 50.57 0.63
N PHE A 207 -3.57 50.52 -0.03
CA PHE A 207 -3.95 49.39 -0.90
C PHE A 207 -3.03 49.23 -2.10
N VAL A 208 -2.63 50.34 -2.75
CA VAL A 208 -1.70 50.34 -3.86
C VAL A 208 -0.31 49.81 -3.43
N VAL A 209 0.19 50.23 -2.27
CA VAL A 209 1.44 49.72 -1.71
C VAL A 209 1.33 48.23 -1.37
N ASN A 210 0.21 47.80 -0.76
CA ASN A 210 -0.04 46.41 -0.46
C ASN A 210 -0.06 45.54 -1.75
N ALA A 211 -0.76 45.99 -2.79
CA ALA A 211 -0.78 45.32 -4.09
C ALA A 211 0.63 45.14 -4.67
N LYS A 212 1.48 46.19 -4.63
CA LYS A 212 2.88 46.11 -5.07
C LYS A 212 3.64 45.02 -4.30
N VAL A 213 3.50 44.99 -2.98
CA VAL A 213 4.17 44.01 -2.11
C VAL A 213 3.68 42.60 -2.43
N ASN A 214 2.37 42.39 -2.61
CA ASN A 214 1.82 41.08 -2.93
C ASN A 214 2.27 40.56 -4.31
N PHE A 215 2.30 41.42 -5.34
CA PHE A 215 2.88 41.04 -6.63
C PHE A 215 4.35 40.62 -6.48
N ALA A 216 5.15 41.38 -5.73
CA ALA A 216 6.57 41.07 -5.52
C ALA A 216 6.78 39.74 -4.77
N ASN A 217 5.95 39.45 -3.77
CA ASN A 217 6.11 38.29 -2.90
C ASN A 217 5.55 36.99 -3.51
N PHE A 218 4.46 37.07 -4.28
CA PHE A 218 3.68 35.89 -4.66
C PHE A 218 3.68 35.58 -6.15
N GLN A 219 4.00 36.53 -7.03
CA GLN A 219 3.92 36.29 -8.47
C GLN A 219 4.86 35.17 -8.92
N ASN A 220 6.12 35.20 -8.52
CA ASN A 220 7.08 34.16 -8.92
C ASN A 220 6.68 32.79 -8.36
N THR A 221 6.26 32.75 -7.10
CA THR A 221 5.74 31.52 -6.47
C THR A 221 4.58 30.93 -7.26
N ALA A 222 3.60 31.73 -7.69
CA ALA A 222 2.50 31.24 -8.52
C ALA A 222 3.00 30.70 -9.87
N LEU A 223 3.91 31.41 -10.54
CA LEU A 223 4.45 31.03 -11.86
C LEU A 223 5.34 29.78 -11.84
N GLU A 224 6.02 29.52 -10.71
CA GLU A 224 6.95 28.41 -10.52
C GLU A 224 6.25 27.15 -10.03
N GLN A 225 5.24 27.29 -9.17
CA GLN A 225 4.61 26.14 -8.51
C GLN A 225 3.37 25.62 -9.26
N LEU A 226 2.67 26.47 -10.02
CA LEU A 226 1.48 26.06 -10.74
C LEU A 226 1.82 25.44 -12.11
N PRO A 227 0.96 24.53 -12.62
CA PRO A 227 1.18 23.87 -13.90
C PRO A 227 1.20 24.86 -15.05
N GLU A 228 2.02 24.56 -16.07
CA GLU A 228 2.17 25.43 -17.24
C GLU A 228 0.83 25.70 -17.95
N VAL A 229 -0.07 24.72 -17.99
CA VAL A 229 -1.41 24.90 -18.59
C VAL A 229 -2.23 26.00 -17.89
N VAL A 230 -2.06 26.16 -16.57
CA VAL A 230 -2.79 27.11 -15.73
C VAL A 230 -2.23 28.53 -15.86
N ILE A 231 -0.90 28.67 -15.76
CA ILE A 231 -0.27 29.99 -15.68
C ILE A 231 0.19 30.57 -17.02
N ARG A 232 0.20 29.80 -18.12
CA ARG A 232 0.67 30.27 -19.42
C ARG A 232 -0.06 31.52 -19.91
N PRO A 233 -1.40 31.63 -19.81
CA PRO A 233 -2.09 32.87 -20.19
C PRO A 233 -1.58 34.08 -19.41
N TYR A 234 -1.33 33.93 -18.10
CA TYR A 234 -0.79 35.00 -17.28
C TYR A 234 0.68 35.32 -17.61
N LYS A 235 1.53 34.31 -17.88
CA LYS A 235 2.90 34.52 -18.37
C LYS A 235 2.92 35.30 -19.69
N ASN A 236 2.02 34.95 -20.61
CA ASN A 236 1.87 35.66 -21.88
C ASN A 236 1.46 37.12 -21.66
N PHE A 237 0.50 37.36 -20.76
CA PHE A 237 0.13 38.72 -20.36
C PHE A 237 1.34 39.48 -19.82
N LEU A 238 2.15 38.88 -18.93
CA LEU A 238 3.33 39.52 -18.36
C LEU A 238 4.41 39.90 -19.41
N GLY A 239 4.46 39.22 -20.55
CA GLY A 239 5.37 39.51 -21.67
C GLY A 239 4.81 40.47 -22.73
N SER A 240 3.58 40.94 -22.57
CA SER A 240 2.84 41.70 -23.59
C SER A 240 3.13 43.21 -23.60
N GLU A 241 2.70 43.90 -24.66
CA GLU A 241 2.72 45.38 -24.71
C GLU A 241 1.75 45.99 -23.70
N GLU A 242 0.66 45.29 -23.38
CA GLU A 242 -0.32 45.65 -22.38
C GLU A 242 0.32 45.70 -20.98
N GLN A 243 1.16 44.73 -20.64
CA GLN A 243 1.92 44.77 -19.38
C GLN A 243 2.96 45.89 -19.35
N LYS A 244 3.59 46.23 -20.48
CA LYS A 244 4.48 47.41 -20.55
C LYS A 244 3.72 48.69 -20.25
N PHE A 245 2.52 48.85 -20.81
CA PHE A 245 1.63 49.98 -20.47
C PHE A 245 1.20 49.97 -19.00
N VAL A 246 0.86 48.83 -18.42
CA VAL A 246 0.58 48.74 -16.97
C VAL A 246 1.79 49.21 -16.16
N ASN A 247 3.01 48.83 -16.57
CA ASN A 247 4.23 49.26 -15.88
C ASN A 247 4.48 50.78 -15.99
N THR A 248 4.09 51.44 -17.08
CA THR A 248 4.20 52.91 -17.17
C THR A 248 3.26 53.60 -16.18
N VAL A 249 2.04 53.08 -16.01
CA VAL A 249 1.11 53.60 -14.99
C VAL A 249 1.60 53.28 -13.58
N ARG A 250 2.13 52.08 -13.34
CA ARG A 250 2.73 51.69 -12.04
C ARG A 250 3.85 52.61 -11.60
N ALA A 251 4.66 53.10 -12.53
CA ALA A 251 5.79 53.98 -12.22
C ALA A 251 5.34 55.25 -11.49
N THR A 252 4.18 55.81 -11.87
CA THR A 252 3.60 56.99 -11.22
C THR A 252 2.66 56.61 -10.08
N LEU A 253 1.87 55.55 -10.23
CA LEU A 253 0.94 55.06 -9.21
C LEU A 253 1.66 54.65 -7.90
N TYR A 254 2.86 54.05 -8.01
CA TYR A 254 3.68 53.66 -6.87
C TYR A 254 4.64 54.75 -6.40
N ALA A 255 4.73 55.88 -7.09
CA ALA A 255 5.55 57.01 -6.65
C ALA A 255 4.94 57.64 -5.40
N HIS A 256 5.74 57.85 -4.36
CA HIS A 256 5.24 58.24 -3.03
C HIS A 256 5.00 59.74 -2.85
N SER A 257 5.40 60.57 -3.82
CA SER A 257 5.60 62.02 -3.59
C SER A 257 4.94 62.97 -4.59
N GLU A 258 4.45 62.50 -5.73
CA GLU A 258 3.89 63.40 -6.75
C GLU A 258 2.41 63.11 -6.99
N PRO A 259 1.52 64.13 -6.91
CA PRO A 259 0.19 64.03 -7.48
C PRO A 259 0.32 63.71 -8.96
N GLY A 260 -0.36 62.65 -9.41
CA GLY A 260 -0.50 62.38 -10.82
C GLY A 260 -1.36 63.44 -11.50
N LYS A 261 -1.41 63.41 -12.82
CA LYS A 261 -2.41 64.15 -13.60
C LYS A 261 -3.53 63.20 -13.96
N ALA A 262 -4.76 63.70 -13.97
CA ALA A 262 -5.86 62.98 -14.57
C ALA A 262 -5.54 62.75 -16.06
N ASP A 263 -5.73 61.52 -16.52
CA ASP A 263 -5.41 61.07 -17.87
C ASP A 263 -6.54 60.18 -18.37
N SER A 264 -7.49 60.79 -19.07
CA SER A 264 -8.68 60.09 -19.58
C SER A 264 -8.37 59.07 -20.66
N GLU A 265 -7.30 59.28 -21.44
CA GLU A 265 -6.88 58.34 -22.48
C GLU A 265 -6.24 57.09 -21.87
N ALA A 266 -5.32 57.29 -20.92
CA ALA A 266 -4.74 56.18 -20.17
C ALA A 266 -5.79 55.46 -19.31
N LEU A 267 -6.80 56.16 -18.76
CA LEU A 267 -7.87 55.58 -17.96
C LEU A 267 -8.66 54.50 -18.72
N ALA A 268 -9.08 54.77 -19.96
CA ALA A 268 -9.83 53.81 -20.76
C ALA A 268 -8.99 52.56 -21.05
N ARG A 269 -7.72 52.76 -21.44
CA ARG A 269 -6.79 51.66 -21.69
C ARG A 269 -6.47 50.86 -20.42
N TRP A 270 -6.30 51.54 -19.28
CA TRP A 270 -6.06 50.93 -17.97
C TRP A 270 -7.19 49.99 -17.58
N ASN A 271 -8.44 50.45 -17.66
CA ASN A 271 -9.61 49.64 -17.33
C ASN A 271 -9.72 48.40 -18.23
N SER A 272 -9.48 48.57 -19.53
CA SER A 272 -9.48 47.45 -20.48
C SER A 272 -8.40 46.41 -20.17
N VAL A 273 -7.15 46.85 -20.01
CA VAL A 273 -5.99 45.97 -19.82
C VAL A 273 -6.01 45.28 -18.45
N THR A 274 -6.31 46.00 -17.38
CA THR A 274 -6.37 45.41 -16.04
C THR A 274 -7.59 44.50 -15.86
N GLY A 275 -8.70 44.79 -16.57
CA GLY A 275 -9.84 43.87 -16.68
C GLY A 275 -9.52 42.58 -17.44
N GLU A 276 -8.68 42.64 -18.48
CA GLU A 276 -8.15 41.45 -19.15
C GLU A 276 -7.25 40.61 -18.22
N ARG A 277 -6.33 41.26 -17.49
CA ARG A 277 -5.48 40.60 -16.49
C ARG A 277 -6.31 39.92 -15.40
N HIS A 278 -7.31 40.62 -14.87
CA HIS A 278 -8.20 40.09 -13.83
C HIS A 278 -8.93 38.83 -14.32
N ARG A 279 -9.55 38.87 -15.52
CA ARG A 279 -10.19 37.68 -16.12
C ARG A 279 -9.21 36.53 -16.36
N THR A 280 -7.98 36.85 -16.74
CA THR A 280 -6.92 35.84 -16.93
C THR A 280 -6.57 35.15 -15.61
N LEU A 281 -6.43 35.92 -14.52
CA LEU A 281 -6.15 35.39 -13.18
C LEU A 281 -7.34 34.61 -12.61
N GLU A 282 -8.59 35.07 -12.83
CA GLU A 282 -9.79 34.33 -12.43
C GLU A 282 -9.87 32.96 -13.13
N LYS A 283 -9.61 32.92 -14.44
CA LYS A 283 -9.53 31.66 -15.17
C LYS A 283 -8.43 30.74 -14.64
N ALA A 284 -7.24 31.27 -14.40
CA ALA A 284 -6.13 30.52 -13.81
C ALA A 284 -6.51 29.96 -12.42
N PHE A 285 -7.26 30.72 -11.62
CA PHE A 285 -7.72 30.27 -10.31
C PHE A 285 -8.67 29.08 -10.41
N LEU A 286 -9.63 29.13 -11.33
CA LEU A 286 -10.57 28.03 -11.58
C LEU A 286 -9.86 26.77 -12.09
N GLU A 287 -8.91 26.93 -13.01
CA GLU A 287 -8.11 25.82 -13.53
C GLU A 287 -7.17 25.23 -12.46
N ALA A 288 -6.58 26.06 -11.60
CA ALA A 288 -5.78 25.61 -10.46
C ALA A 288 -6.60 24.75 -9.48
N ARG A 289 -7.84 25.15 -9.17
CA ARG A 289 -8.77 24.35 -8.34
C ARG A 289 -9.02 22.97 -8.93
N GLN A 290 -9.26 22.90 -10.25
CA GLN A 290 -9.50 21.64 -10.94
C GLN A 290 -8.25 20.76 -10.95
N PHE A 291 -7.09 21.35 -11.24
CA PHE A 291 -5.82 20.63 -11.25
C PHE A 291 -5.46 20.08 -9.86
N LEU A 292 -5.61 20.88 -8.81
CA LEU A 292 -5.41 20.44 -7.42
C LEU A 292 -6.28 19.24 -7.05
N LYS A 293 -7.56 19.29 -7.42
CA LYS A 293 -8.51 18.19 -7.19
C LYS A 293 -8.07 16.93 -7.95
N GLY A 294 -7.70 17.08 -9.21
CA GLY A 294 -7.19 15.98 -10.04
C GLY A 294 -5.94 15.33 -9.43
N ALA A 295 -4.93 16.13 -9.11
CA ALA A 295 -3.67 15.65 -8.54
C ALA A 295 -3.87 14.92 -7.20
N ALA A 296 -4.73 15.41 -6.32
CA ALA A 296 -5.04 14.74 -5.05
C ALA A 296 -5.73 13.38 -5.28
N LEU A 297 -6.71 13.32 -6.18
CA LEU A 297 -7.43 12.09 -6.51
C LEU A 297 -6.53 11.05 -7.22
N GLU A 298 -5.67 11.50 -8.13
CA GLU A 298 -4.69 10.64 -8.80
C GLU A 298 -3.68 10.05 -7.81
N ASN A 299 -3.17 10.87 -6.88
CA ASN A 299 -2.27 10.40 -5.82
C ASN A 299 -2.96 9.38 -4.91
N LEU A 300 -4.20 9.63 -4.50
CA LEU A 300 -5.00 8.69 -3.71
C LEU A 300 -5.25 7.37 -4.45
N ALA A 301 -5.58 7.44 -5.74
CA ALA A 301 -5.79 6.26 -6.58
C ALA A 301 -4.50 5.44 -6.74
N ALA A 302 -3.36 6.11 -6.97
CA ALA A 302 -2.06 5.46 -7.08
C ALA A 302 -1.62 4.79 -5.77
N ALA A 303 -1.83 5.46 -4.63
CA ALA A 303 -1.54 4.91 -3.31
C ALA A 303 -2.43 3.71 -2.98
N ARG A 304 -3.74 3.80 -3.30
CA ARG A 304 -4.69 2.69 -3.15
C ARG A 304 -4.31 1.49 -4.02
N LEU A 305 -3.96 1.73 -5.28
CA LEU A 305 -3.52 0.68 -6.19
C LEU A 305 -2.27 -0.01 -5.64
N SER A 306 -1.26 0.76 -5.22
CA SER A 306 -0.03 0.23 -4.63
C SER A 306 -0.32 -0.64 -3.41
N LEU A 307 -1.16 -0.17 -2.47
CA LEU A 307 -1.58 -0.94 -1.31
C LEU A 307 -2.25 -2.26 -1.73
N THR A 308 -3.22 -2.22 -2.65
CA THR A 308 -3.91 -3.45 -3.10
C THR A 308 -2.97 -4.43 -3.79
N LEU A 309 -2.06 -3.96 -4.65
CA LEU A 309 -1.09 -4.80 -5.35
C LEU A 309 -0.09 -5.42 -4.39
N PHE A 310 0.51 -4.65 -3.48
CA PHE A 310 1.48 -5.20 -2.52
C PHE A 310 0.82 -6.17 -1.53
N SER A 311 -0.42 -5.91 -1.11
CA SER A 311 -1.19 -6.86 -0.31
C SER A 311 -1.47 -8.16 -1.07
N ALA A 312 -1.92 -8.07 -2.33
CA ALA A 312 -2.23 -9.23 -3.16
C ALA A 312 -0.98 -10.07 -3.48
N ILE A 313 0.14 -9.43 -3.85
CA ILE A 313 1.42 -10.08 -4.13
C ILE A 313 1.95 -10.77 -2.87
N THR A 314 1.95 -10.08 -1.72
CA THR A 314 2.39 -10.65 -0.44
C THR A 314 1.56 -11.88 -0.09
N LEU A 315 0.23 -11.79 -0.17
CA LEU A 315 -0.66 -12.91 0.11
C LEU A 315 -0.39 -14.08 -0.84
N GLY A 316 -0.25 -13.81 -2.15
CA GLY A 316 0.06 -14.81 -3.16
C GLY A 316 1.38 -15.54 -2.88
N LEU A 317 2.44 -14.80 -2.54
CA LEU A 317 3.74 -15.37 -2.21
C LEU A 317 3.71 -16.20 -0.92
N VAL A 318 3.02 -15.75 0.12
CA VAL A 318 2.85 -16.50 1.37
C VAL A 318 2.10 -17.80 1.12
N VAL A 319 0.98 -17.76 0.39
CA VAL A 319 0.19 -18.96 0.05
C VAL A 319 0.99 -19.93 -0.81
N LEU A 320 1.65 -19.44 -1.87
CA LEU A 320 2.47 -20.28 -2.75
C LEU A 320 3.60 -20.97 -1.98
N THR A 321 4.31 -20.22 -1.13
CA THR A 321 5.41 -20.74 -0.33
C THR A 321 4.90 -21.76 0.69
N ALA A 322 3.75 -21.52 1.31
CA ALA A 322 3.14 -22.45 2.25
C ALA A 322 2.72 -23.76 1.56
N LEU A 323 2.07 -23.68 0.39
CA LEU A 323 1.67 -24.85 -0.40
C LEU A 323 2.87 -25.68 -0.84
N MET A 324 3.90 -25.06 -1.42
CA MET A 324 5.13 -25.74 -1.80
C MET A 324 5.82 -26.41 -0.60
N SER A 325 5.88 -25.70 0.53
CA SER A 325 6.46 -26.23 1.76
C SER A 325 5.71 -27.44 2.30
N ILE A 326 4.37 -27.39 2.34
CA ILE A 326 3.52 -28.51 2.77
C ILE A 326 3.71 -29.70 1.82
N MET A 327 3.75 -29.47 0.51
CA MET A 327 3.95 -30.53 -0.49
C MET A 327 5.29 -31.25 -0.30
N VAL A 328 6.37 -30.49 -0.10
CA VAL A 328 7.71 -31.06 0.13
C VAL A 328 7.77 -31.85 1.43
N VAL A 329 7.27 -31.30 2.54
CA VAL A 329 7.30 -32.00 3.85
C VAL A 329 6.46 -33.26 3.84
N THR A 330 5.26 -33.20 3.28
CA THR A 330 4.36 -34.36 3.24
C THR A 330 4.98 -35.47 2.41
N ASN A 331 5.56 -35.16 1.24
CA ASN A 331 6.23 -36.14 0.39
C ASN A 331 7.42 -36.80 1.10
N ILE A 332 8.34 -36.01 1.68
CA ILE A 332 9.53 -36.53 2.38
C ILE A 332 9.13 -37.33 3.62
N THR A 333 8.25 -36.77 4.46
CA THR A 333 7.85 -37.41 5.73
C THR A 333 7.13 -38.73 5.50
N GLN A 334 6.26 -38.80 4.47
CA GLN A 334 5.58 -40.05 4.12
C GLN A 334 6.55 -41.10 3.59
N ALA A 335 7.47 -40.73 2.71
CA ALA A 335 8.46 -41.66 2.15
C ALA A 335 9.38 -42.24 3.25
N LEU A 336 9.87 -41.39 4.16
CA LEU A 336 10.65 -41.83 5.31
C LEU A 336 9.86 -42.73 6.26
N ARG A 337 8.57 -42.45 6.49
CA ARG A 337 7.70 -43.29 7.30
C ARG A 337 7.49 -44.67 6.66
N ARG A 338 7.32 -44.72 5.33
CA ARG A 338 7.20 -45.98 4.58
C ARG A 338 8.46 -46.84 4.69
N ILE A 339 9.64 -46.24 4.47
CA ILE A 339 10.92 -46.95 4.63
C ILE A 339 11.12 -47.43 6.06
N LYS A 340 10.87 -46.57 7.06
CA LYS A 340 10.95 -46.94 8.48
C LYS A 340 10.07 -48.16 8.79
N ASN A 341 8.80 -48.12 8.39
CA ASN A 341 7.87 -49.21 8.66
C ASN A 341 8.29 -50.52 7.99
N ARG A 342 8.81 -50.47 6.76
CA ARG A 342 9.34 -51.65 6.06
C ARG A 342 10.55 -52.24 6.77
N MET A 343 11.47 -51.39 7.24
CA MET A 343 12.62 -51.83 8.01
C MET A 343 12.20 -52.49 9.34
N SER A 344 11.21 -51.93 10.04
CA SER A 344 10.64 -52.56 11.25
C SER A 344 10.00 -53.91 10.94
N GLY A 345 9.19 -54.03 9.89
CA GLY A 345 8.59 -55.31 9.50
C GLY A 345 9.63 -56.37 9.13
N LEU A 346 10.72 -55.98 8.46
CA LEU A 346 11.82 -56.89 8.16
C LEU A 346 12.52 -57.38 9.44
N ALA A 347 12.71 -56.50 10.43
CA ALA A 347 13.26 -56.87 11.73
C ALA A 347 12.33 -57.82 12.52
N GLU A 348 11.01 -57.74 12.28
CA GLU A 348 10.00 -58.66 12.83
C GLU A 348 9.89 -59.98 12.03
N GLY A 349 10.66 -60.14 10.95
CA GLY A 349 10.74 -61.38 10.17
C GLY A 349 9.81 -61.46 8.95
N ASP A 350 9.12 -60.37 8.60
CA ASP A 350 8.36 -60.28 7.35
C ASP A 350 9.30 -60.02 6.17
N THR A 351 9.53 -61.03 5.34
CA THR A 351 10.36 -60.95 4.14
C THR A 351 9.56 -60.95 2.84
N LEU A 352 8.22 -61.11 2.91
CA LEU A 352 7.36 -61.27 1.74
C LEU A 352 6.94 -59.94 1.13
N ALA A 353 6.73 -58.92 1.95
CA ALA A 353 6.33 -57.61 1.48
C ALA A 353 7.48 -56.85 0.76
N THR A 354 7.16 -56.21 -0.36
CA THR A 354 8.11 -55.45 -1.19
C THR A 354 8.54 -54.14 -0.54
N VAL A 355 9.74 -53.65 -0.86
CA VAL A 355 10.22 -52.34 -0.40
C VAL A 355 9.62 -51.21 -1.25
N PRO A 356 8.94 -50.22 -0.64
CA PRO A 356 8.37 -49.08 -1.38
C PRO A 356 9.45 -48.10 -1.84
N ASP A 357 9.10 -47.19 -2.76
CA ASP A 357 9.92 -46.04 -3.19
C ASP A 357 11.26 -46.36 -3.91
N MET A 358 11.49 -47.61 -4.37
CA MET A 358 12.75 -48.00 -5.05
C MET A 358 13.07 -47.24 -6.35
N LEU A 359 12.04 -46.75 -7.06
CA LEU A 359 12.18 -45.99 -8.31
C LEU A 359 12.52 -44.51 -8.09
N ARG A 360 12.56 -44.03 -6.85
CA ARG A 360 12.99 -42.65 -6.58
C ARG A 360 14.47 -42.48 -6.95
N ILE A 361 14.77 -41.33 -7.55
CA ILE A 361 16.12 -40.94 -7.98
C ILE A 361 16.88 -40.11 -6.95
N ASP A 362 16.24 -39.80 -5.81
CA ASP A 362 16.83 -39.04 -4.71
C ASP A 362 17.42 -39.95 -3.62
N GLU A 363 17.92 -39.35 -2.55
CA GLU A 363 18.56 -40.03 -1.40
C GLU A 363 17.61 -41.02 -0.72
N VAL A 364 16.30 -40.75 -0.76
CA VAL A 364 15.28 -41.66 -0.22
C VAL A 364 15.19 -42.94 -1.06
N GLY A 365 15.32 -42.83 -2.38
CA GLY A 365 15.40 -44.00 -3.27
C GLY A 365 16.66 -44.84 -3.05
N GLU A 366 17.79 -44.20 -2.77
CA GLU A 366 19.02 -44.90 -2.41
C GLU A 366 18.86 -45.72 -1.13
N MET A 367 18.24 -45.13 -0.11
CA MET A 367 17.86 -45.86 1.11
C MET A 367 16.93 -47.03 0.84
N ALA A 368 15.91 -46.86 -0.01
CA ALA A 368 14.97 -47.93 -0.36
C ALA A 368 15.69 -49.12 -1.02
N ARG A 369 16.62 -48.87 -1.96
CA ARG A 369 17.42 -49.92 -2.59
C ARG A 369 18.32 -50.65 -1.59
N ALA A 370 18.91 -49.95 -0.63
CA ALA A 370 19.67 -50.59 0.44
C ALA A 370 18.78 -51.49 1.33
N VAL A 371 17.56 -51.06 1.65
CA VAL A 371 16.59 -51.88 2.41
C VAL A 371 16.17 -53.13 1.62
N GLU A 372 16.06 -53.04 0.30
CA GLU A 372 15.80 -54.22 -0.54
C GLU A 372 16.94 -55.23 -0.47
N GLN A 373 18.20 -54.78 -0.46
CA GLN A 373 19.34 -55.69 -0.25
C GLN A 373 19.26 -56.40 1.11
N PHE A 374 18.85 -55.70 2.18
CA PHE A 374 18.62 -56.35 3.48
C PHE A 374 17.49 -57.38 3.43
N ARG A 375 16.42 -57.12 2.68
CA ARG A 375 15.33 -58.08 2.49
C ARG A 375 15.80 -59.34 1.77
N LEU A 376 16.56 -59.18 0.68
CA LEU A 376 17.13 -60.30 -0.08
C LEU A 376 18.06 -61.14 0.81
N ASN A 377 18.95 -60.50 1.56
CA ASN A 377 19.86 -61.18 2.49
C ASN A 377 19.10 -61.94 3.59
N ALA A 378 17.98 -61.39 4.09
CA ALA A 378 17.15 -62.05 5.10
C ALA A 378 16.42 -63.29 4.55
N ILE A 379 15.97 -63.24 3.28
CA ILE A 379 15.37 -64.39 2.59
C ILE A 379 16.40 -65.50 2.42
N GLU A 380 17.58 -65.15 1.91
CA GLU A 380 18.69 -66.10 1.70
C GLU A 380 19.09 -66.75 3.03
N ARG A 381 19.25 -65.97 4.09
CA ARG A 381 19.56 -66.50 5.42
C ARG A 381 18.51 -67.47 5.94
N ARG A 382 17.21 -67.17 5.74
CA ARG A 382 16.12 -68.06 6.17
C ARG A 382 16.10 -69.36 5.36
N ALA A 383 16.40 -69.29 4.06
CA ALA A 383 16.54 -70.49 3.22
C ALA A 383 17.72 -71.36 3.68
N LEU A 384 18.88 -70.75 3.97
CA LEU A 384 20.05 -71.45 4.50
C LEU A 384 19.77 -72.09 5.88
N GLU A 385 19.02 -71.41 6.75
CA GLU A 385 18.60 -71.96 8.05
C GLU A 385 17.68 -73.18 7.88
N GLN A 386 16.72 -73.13 6.95
CA GLN A 386 15.84 -74.26 6.62
C GLN A 386 16.63 -75.43 6.00
N ASP A 387 17.55 -75.16 5.08
CA ASP A 387 18.40 -76.18 4.48
C ASP A 387 19.30 -76.84 5.54
N ALA A 388 19.87 -76.06 6.46
CA ALA A 388 20.66 -76.59 7.57
C ALA A 388 19.81 -77.45 8.52
N GLU A 389 18.56 -77.07 8.78
CA GLU A 389 17.63 -77.81 9.64
C GLU A 389 17.16 -79.11 8.99
N THR A 390 16.89 -79.11 7.67
CA THR A 390 16.60 -80.34 6.92
C THR A 390 17.80 -81.27 6.83
N LEU A 391 19.02 -80.74 6.68
CA LEU A 391 20.26 -81.52 6.75
C LEU A 391 20.48 -82.14 8.13
N LYS A 392 20.21 -81.39 9.21
CA LYS A 392 20.26 -81.92 10.58
C LYS A 392 19.23 -83.02 10.78
N MET A 393 17.97 -82.81 10.40
CA MET A 393 16.93 -83.82 10.51
C MET A 393 17.32 -85.09 9.74
N LYS A 394 17.78 -84.97 8.49
CA LYS A 394 18.26 -86.10 7.69
C LYS A 394 19.43 -86.82 8.36
N SER A 395 20.41 -86.08 8.88
CA SER A 395 21.54 -86.66 9.60
C SER A 395 21.12 -87.37 10.89
N GLU A 396 20.15 -86.85 11.63
CA GLU A 396 19.57 -87.50 12.80
C GLU A 396 18.77 -88.77 12.44
N THR A 397 18.05 -88.75 11.31
CA THR A 397 17.34 -89.93 10.81
C THR A 397 18.31 -91.02 10.37
N GLU A 398 19.35 -90.65 9.61
CA GLU A 398 20.42 -91.57 9.19
C GLU A 398 21.17 -92.14 10.41
N ARG A 399 21.45 -91.32 11.43
CA ARG A 399 22.04 -91.81 12.70
C ARG A 399 21.13 -92.80 13.41
N ALA A 400 19.82 -92.53 13.48
CA ALA A 400 18.86 -93.46 14.06
C ALA A 400 18.78 -94.78 13.26
N GLU A 401 18.85 -94.73 11.93
CA GLU A 401 18.88 -95.92 11.08
C GLU A 401 20.19 -96.71 11.21
N VAL A 402 21.33 -96.04 11.30
CA VAL A 402 22.64 -96.66 11.56
C VAL A 402 22.68 -97.30 12.95
N GLN A 403 22.09 -96.67 13.96
CA GLN A 403 22.01 -97.21 15.31
C GLN A 403 21.06 -98.43 15.37
N ALA A 404 19.91 -98.37 14.68
CA ALA A 404 19.00 -99.51 14.53
C ALA A 404 19.61 -100.69 13.75
N THR A 405 20.46 -100.43 12.75
CA THR A 405 21.20 -101.48 12.03
C THR A 405 22.37 -102.04 12.85
N ALA A 406 23.08 -101.20 13.62
CA ALA A 406 24.11 -101.65 14.56
C ALA A 406 23.52 -102.53 15.69
N GLU A 407 22.32 -102.23 16.18
CA GLU A 407 21.59 -103.08 17.13
C GLU A 407 21.17 -104.42 16.51
N ARG A 408 20.74 -104.43 15.23
CA ARG A 408 20.46 -105.67 14.48
C ARG A 408 21.71 -106.51 14.23
N ASP A 409 22.85 -105.90 13.94
CA ASP A 409 24.13 -106.59 13.75
C ASP A 409 24.74 -107.09 15.07
N ALA A 410 24.54 -106.37 16.18
CA ALA A 410 24.89 -106.84 17.52
C ALA A 410 24.06 -108.08 17.92
N ALA A 411 22.78 -108.13 17.54
CA ALA A 411 21.95 -109.34 17.69
C ALA A 411 22.40 -110.49 16.77
N GLY A 412 23.01 -110.19 15.61
CA GLY A 412 23.60 -111.19 14.71
C GLY A 412 24.89 -111.82 15.26
N LYS A 413 25.77 -111.02 15.90
CA LYS A 413 27.06 -111.50 16.44
C LYS A 413 26.94 -112.40 17.68
N LEU A 414 25.82 -112.37 18.41
CA LEU A 414 25.59 -113.29 19.53
C LEU A 414 25.24 -114.72 19.10
N ARG A 415 24.92 -114.95 17.81
CA ARG A 415 24.45 -116.24 17.30
C ARG A 415 25.55 -117.16 16.72
N VAL A 416 26.79 -116.68 16.62
CA VAL A 416 27.91 -117.42 15.99
C VAL A 416 28.89 -118.00 17.03
N PHE A 417 28.74 -117.73 18.33
CA PHE A 417 29.72 -118.14 19.35
C PHE A 417 29.39 -119.44 20.13
N PHE A 418 28.24 -120.09 19.95
CA PHE A 418 27.94 -121.37 20.62
C PHE A 418 27.24 -122.37 19.67
N GLY A 419 27.97 -123.41 19.27
CA GLY A 419 27.42 -124.48 18.43
C GLY A 419 28.42 -125.57 18.04
N ILE A 420 29.15 -126.15 19.00
CA ILE A 420 29.84 -127.45 18.83
C ILE A 420 29.53 -128.31 20.05
N GLY A 421 29.03 -129.54 19.83
CA GLY A 421 28.87 -130.54 20.90
C GLY A 421 28.01 -131.74 20.51
N THR A 422 28.59 -132.68 19.77
CA THR A 422 28.10 -134.07 19.58
C THR A 422 28.14 -134.86 20.90
N PRO A 423 27.37 -135.95 21.05
CA PRO A 423 28.05 -137.27 21.10
C PRO A 423 27.28 -138.49 20.53
N CYS A 424 28.06 -139.55 20.29
CA CYS A 424 27.77 -140.92 19.84
C CYS A 424 26.64 -141.67 20.58
N ALA A 425 25.94 -142.61 19.93
CA ALA A 425 26.29 -144.04 19.84
C ALA A 425 25.16 -144.96 19.29
N ALA A 426 25.58 -145.99 18.53
CA ALA A 426 25.12 -147.41 18.52
C ALA A 426 23.77 -147.88 17.88
N TYR A 427 23.93 -148.58 16.73
CA TYR A 427 23.53 -149.98 16.41
C TYR A 427 22.07 -150.47 16.22
N ARG A 428 21.91 -151.28 15.14
CA ARG A 428 20.81 -152.20 14.70
C ARG A 428 19.54 -151.51 14.16
N GLY A 429 18.90 -151.94 13.07
CA GLY A 429 19.02 -153.09 12.17
C GLY A 429 17.66 -153.31 11.46
N ALA A 430 17.71 -153.76 10.20
CA ALA A 430 16.62 -154.38 9.41
C ALA A 430 15.40 -153.54 8.94
N GLY A 431 15.33 -153.31 7.62
CA GLY A 431 14.45 -154.12 6.75
C GLY A 431 13.05 -153.58 6.36
N CYS A 432 12.86 -153.53 5.03
CA CYS A 432 11.62 -153.61 4.23
C CYS A 432 10.75 -152.37 3.97
N SER A 433 10.91 -151.88 2.73
CA SER A 433 9.89 -151.53 1.73
C SER A 433 8.43 -151.91 1.99
N ALA A 434 7.55 -150.97 1.65
CA ALA A 434 6.51 -151.14 0.64
C ALA A 434 6.65 -150.00 -0.39
#